data_AF-A0A0C2N2D3-F1
#
_entry.id   AF-A0A0C2N2D3-F1
#
_cell.length_a   1.000
_cell.length_b   1.000
_cell.length_c   1.000
_cell.angle_alpha   90.00
_cell.angle_beta   90.00
_cell.angle_gamma   90.00
#
_symmetry.space_group_name_H-M   'P 1'
#
loop_
_entity.id
_entity.type
_entity.pdbx_description
1 polymer ?
#
loop_
_entity_poly.entity_id
_entity_poly.type
_entity_poly.pdbx_seq_one_letter_code
_entity_poly.pdbx_strand_id
1 'polypeptide(L)'
;MDDVVILNGESSENRKNKSIKLLEAFSLTFGMIIGSGIFIGVGPTFDVFRSDSIGMVVVFWIIGGIVAMIGGLCYAELGSRVPESGGERAYFLVAFNKKFSISYVFLYIFIVKSITLAALAVTTGSYMSGIFFQDPSTMDLFTKIFAAITLFLCFIINCWSKVLANKASVIFTVLKMFALILVISIGIYSMATNKYLNGKLLLMWKDLMSLNSLFAS
;
A
#
# COMPACT_ATOMS: atom_id res chain seq x y z
N MET A 1 -36.79 -41.83 -3.00
CA MET A 1 -36.28 -40.46 -3.29
C MET A 1 -35.15 -40.22 -2.29
N ASP A 2 -34.06 -40.99 -2.29
CA ASP A 2 -33.15 -41.37 -3.38
C ASP A 2 -32.56 -40.16 -4.11
N ASP A 3 -31.23 -40.20 -4.20
CA ASP A 3 -30.25 -39.23 -4.71
C ASP A 3 -29.91 -38.13 -3.70
N VAL A 4 -28.77 -38.15 -2.99
CA VAL A 4 -27.41 -38.15 -3.54
C VAL A 4 -26.45 -38.83 -2.55
N VAL A 5 -26.12 -40.08 -2.82
CA VAL A 5 -24.87 -40.72 -2.39
C VAL A 5 -23.82 -40.39 -3.47
N ILE A 6 -22.55 -40.26 -3.06
CA ILE A 6 -21.34 -40.09 -3.88
C ILE A 6 -21.00 -38.66 -4.35
N LEU A 7 -20.48 -37.81 -3.45
CA LEU A 7 -19.37 -36.87 -3.74
C LEU A 7 -18.54 -36.51 -2.48
N ASN A 8 -18.64 -37.30 -1.39
CA ASN A 8 -17.92 -37.02 -0.14
C ASN A 8 -16.58 -37.78 -0.01
N GLY A 9 -16.16 -38.49 -1.07
CA GLY A 9 -15.00 -39.40 -1.04
C GLY A 9 -13.73 -38.92 -1.73
N GLU A 10 -13.80 -37.98 -2.69
CA GLU A 10 -12.60 -37.60 -3.50
C GLU A 10 -12.24 -36.10 -3.46
N SER A 11 -13.01 -35.25 -2.78
CA SER A 11 -12.74 -33.80 -2.72
C SER A 11 -12.16 -33.30 -1.37
N SER A 12 -11.90 -34.23 -0.46
CA SER A 12 -11.38 -33.97 0.90
C SER A 12 -9.86 -34.19 1.02
N GLU A 13 -9.23 -34.95 0.12
CA GLU A 13 -7.79 -35.23 0.21
C GLU A 13 -6.89 -34.15 -0.41
N ASN A 14 -7.39 -33.42 -1.42
CA ASN A 14 -6.68 -32.29 -2.05
C ASN A 14 -6.88 -30.93 -1.35
N ARG A 15 -7.67 -30.91 -0.27
CA ARG A 15 -7.85 -29.77 0.65
C ARG A 15 -7.11 -29.97 1.97
N LYS A 16 -6.07 -30.82 2.00
CA LYS A 16 -5.13 -30.88 3.12
C LYS A 16 -4.50 -29.50 3.34
N ASN A 17 -4.89 -28.85 4.43
CA ASN A 17 -4.16 -27.83 5.18
C ASN A 17 -3.11 -27.04 4.38
N LYS A 18 -3.54 -25.97 3.69
CA LYS A 18 -2.66 -24.80 3.61
C LYS A 18 -2.72 -24.07 4.95
N SER A 19 -2.17 -24.70 5.99
CA SER A 19 -1.86 -24.02 7.24
C SER A 19 -0.75 -23.02 6.93
N ILE A 20 -1.11 -21.75 6.83
CA ILE A 20 -0.14 -20.67 6.68
C ILE A 20 0.73 -20.69 7.95
N LYS A 21 2.04 -20.86 7.79
CA LYS A 21 2.96 -20.82 8.95
C LYS A 21 2.99 -19.41 9.54
N LEU A 22 3.28 -19.30 10.84
CA LEU A 22 3.34 -17.98 11.52
C LEU A 22 4.26 -16.98 10.79
N LEU A 23 5.42 -17.45 10.31
CA LEU A 23 6.35 -16.61 9.55
C LEU A 23 5.80 -16.20 8.19
N GLU A 24 5.06 -17.07 7.51
CA GLU A 24 4.42 -16.76 6.24
C GLU A 24 3.28 -15.74 6.43
N ALA A 25 2.46 -15.92 7.47
CA ALA A 25 1.39 -14.99 7.82
C ALA A 25 1.95 -13.62 8.24
N PHE A 26 3.02 -13.61 9.03
CA PHE A 26 3.72 -12.39 9.43
C PHE A 26 4.31 -11.66 8.21
N SER A 27 5.06 -12.36 7.36
CA SER A 27 5.65 -11.77 6.16
C SER A 27 4.60 -11.22 5.21
N LEU A 28 3.47 -11.93 5.04
CA LEU A 28 2.37 -11.50 4.18
C LEU A 28 1.69 -10.25 4.75
N THR A 29 1.43 -10.22 6.05
CA THR A 29 0.83 -9.06 6.73
C THR A 29 1.75 -7.85 6.68
N PHE A 30 3.04 -8.04 6.96
CA PHE A 30 4.03 -6.98 6.93
C PHE A 30 4.17 -6.36 5.53
N GLY A 31 4.18 -7.18 4.48
CA GLY A 31 4.21 -6.72 3.08
C GLY A 31 2.93 -6.00 2.62
N MET A 32 1.79 -6.24 3.26
CA MET A 32 0.55 -5.50 2.99
C MET A 32 0.50 -4.16 3.74
N ILE A 33 1.05 -4.09 4.95
CA ILE A 33 1.09 -2.86 5.77
C ILE A 33 2.11 -1.87 5.20
N ILE A 34 3.31 -2.33 4.84
CA ILE A 34 4.33 -1.48 4.23
C ILE A 34 4.00 -1.28 2.74
N GLY A 35 3.12 -0.31 2.49
CA GLY A 35 2.61 0.02 1.17
C GLY A 35 3.18 1.33 0.60
N SER A 36 2.52 1.81 -0.46
CA SER A 36 2.79 3.14 -1.05
C SER A 36 2.50 4.31 -0.10
N GLY A 37 1.76 4.09 1.00
CA GLY A 37 1.35 5.13 1.94
C GLY A 37 2.51 5.96 2.52
N ILE A 38 3.70 5.38 2.68
CA ILE A 38 4.88 6.13 3.14
C ILE A 38 5.36 7.15 2.10
N PHE A 39 5.29 6.84 0.81
CA PHE A 39 5.72 7.75 -0.25
C PHE A 39 4.70 8.85 -0.49
N ILE A 40 3.42 8.53 -0.29
CA ILE A 40 2.29 9.45 -0.54
C ILE A 40 2.05 10.37 0.66
N GLY A 41 2.12 9.82 1.88
CA GLY A 41 1.70 10.52 3.09
C GLY A 41 2.75 11.45 3.68
N VAL A 42 4.04 11.22 3.45
CA VAL A 42 5.11 11.99 4.11
C VAL A 42 5.12 13.46 3.70
N GLY A 43 4.98 13.77 2.40
CA GLY A 43 4.97 15.15 1.89
C GLY A 43 3.83 15.99 2.48
N PRO A 44 2.56 15.60 2.29
CA PRO A 44 1.42 16.33 2.85
C PRO A 44 1.48 16.45 4.38
N THR A 45 1.96 15.41 5.09
CA THR A 45 2.12 15.48 6.55
C THR A 45 3.15 16.57 6.92
N PHE A 46 4.26 16.65 6.19
CA PHE A 46 5.27 17.69 6.40
C PHE A 46 4.73 19.10 6.12
N ASP A 47 3.93 19.24 5.05
CA ASP A 47 3.31 20.53 4.67
C ASP A 47 2.28 21.01 5.70
N VAL A 48 1.48 20.09 6.27
CA VAL A 48 0.48 20.42 7.31
C VAL A 48 1.14 21.01 8.56
N PHE A 49 2.30 20.49 8.96
CA PHE A 49 3.07 21.02 10.10
C PHE A 49 4.03 22.16 9.70
N ARG A 50 3.90 22.70 8.49
CA ARG A 50 4.57 23.91 7.97
C ARG A 50 6.10 23.93 8.07
N SER A 51 6.81 22.82 7.80
CA SER A 51 8.29 22.75 7.78
C SER A 51 9.05 23.17 9.06
N ASP A 52 8.39 23.80 10.04
CA ASP A 52 9.03 24.46 11.18
C ASP A 52 9.32 23.49 12.34
N SER A 53 8.69 22.31 12.34
CA SER A 53 8.99 21.28 13.35
C SER A 53 8.93 19.86 12.80
N ILE A 54 10.09 19.35 12.41
CA ILE A 54 10.30 17.93 12.07
C ILE A 54 9.90 17.03 13.26
N GLY A 55 10.09 17.51 14.50
CA GLY A 55 9.72 16.78 15.71
C GLY A 55 8.21 16.51 15.80
N MET A 56 7.36 17.46 15.40
CA MET A 56 5.90 17.30 15.41
C MET A 56 5.43 16.23 14.42
N VAL A 57 6.06 16.17 13.23
CA VAL A 57 5.78 15.12 12.24
C VAL A 57 6.09 13.74 12.85
N VAL A 58 7.24 13.57 13.49
CA VAL A 58 7.63 12.30 14.11
C VAL A 58 6.64 11.89 15.22
N VAL A 59 6.24 12.82 16.08
CA VAL A 59 5.25 12.57 17.14
C VAL A 59 3.90 12.13 16.54
N PHE A 60 3.45 12.80 15.48
CA PHE A 60 2.20 12.44 14.80
C PHE A 60 2.24 11.01 14.24
N TRP A 61 3.36 10.61 13.61
CA TRP A 61 3.55 9.25 13.11
C TRP A 61 3.59 8.20 14.24
N ILE A 62 4.21 8.53 15.38
CA ILE A 62 4.22 7.65 16.56
C ILE A 62 2.78 7.43 17.08
N ILE A 63 2.00 8.51 17.22
CA ILE A 63 0.60 8.42 17.64
C ILE A 63 -0.21 7.57 16.67
N GLY A 64 -0.05 7.78 15.36
CA GLY A 64 -0.68 6.96 14.33
C GLY A 64 -0.31 5.48 14.46
N GLY A 65 0.96 5.17 14.75
CA GLY A 65 1.45 3.82 15.02
C GLY A 65 0.79 3.17 16.24
N ILE A 66 0.63 3.91 17.34
CA ILE A 66 -0.04 3.42 18.56
C ILE A 66 -1.51 3.12 18.28
N VAL A 67 -2.22 4.02 17.59
CA VAL A 67 -3.63 3.81 17.22
C VAL A 67 -3.78 2.58 16.33
N ALA A 68 -2.88 2.41 15.35
CA ALA A 68 -2.87 1.22 14.48
C ALA A 68 -2.58 -0.07 15.27
N MET A 69 -1.68 -0.03 16.25
CA MET A 69 -1.38 -1.17 17.11
C MET A 69 -2.59 -1.60 17.95
N ILE A 70 -3.30 -0.64 18.56
CA ILE A 70 -4.53 -0.92 19.33
C ILE A 70 -5.59 -1.52 18.41
N GLY A 71 -5.81 -0.93 17.23
CA GLY A 71 -6.73 -1.48 16.24
C GLY A 71 -6.37 -2.92 15.82
N GLY A 72 -5.08 -3.18 15.58
CA GLY A 72 -4.58 -4.52 15.27
C GLY A 72 -4.84 -5.53 16.37
N LEU A 73 -4.67 -5.14 17.64
CA LEU A 73 -4.98 -6.00 18.80
C LEU A 73 -6.48 -6.32 18.90
N CYS A 74 -7.35 -5.33 18.68
CA CYS A 74 -8.80 -5.57 18.63
C CYS A 74 -9.18 -6.55 17.51
N TYR A 75 -8.58 -6.41 16.32
CA TYR A 75 -8.81 -7.34 15.21
C TYR A 75 -8.22 -8.73 15.47
N ALA A 76 -7.09 -8.83 16.17
CA ALA A 76 -6.53 -10.12 16.57
C ALA A 76 -7.44 -10.84 17.57
N GLU A 77 -7.97 -10.11 18.55
CA GLU A 77 -8.93 -10.63 19.52
C GLU A 77 -10.22 -11.12 18.82
N LEU A 78 -10.74 -10.34 17.88
CA LEU A 78 -11.93 -10.68 17.12
C LEU A 78 -11.70 -11.88 16.18
N GLY A 79 -10.55 -11.92 15.51
CA GLY A 79 -10.14 -13.02 14.63
C GLY A 79 -9.94 -14.34 15.38
N SER A 80 -9.50 -14.29 16.64
CA SER A 80 -9.40 -15.47 17.49
C SER A 80 -10.76 -16.03 17.94
N ARG A 81 -11.78 -15.16 18.08
CA ARG A 81 -13.14 -15.56 18.49
C ARG A 81 -14.00 -16.08 17.34
N VAL A 82 -13.78 -15.60 16.12
CA VAL A 82 -14.57 -15.96 14.94
C VAL A 82 -13.67 -16.57 13.86
N PRO A 83 -13.34 -17.87 13.94
CA PRO A 83 -12.43 -18.56 13.01
C PRO A 83 -13.14 -18.96 11.70
N GLU A 84 -13.95 -18.07 11.15
CA GLU A 84 -14.72 -18.31 9.92
C GLU A 84 -14.00 -17.76 8.68
N SER A 85 -14.10 -18.48 7.57
CA SER A 85 -13.52 -18.07 6.30
C SER A 85 -14.38 -16.98 5.65
N GLY A 86 -14.05 -15.71 5.90
CA GLY A 86 -14.76 -14.58 5.30
C GLY A 86 -14.19 -13.19 5.57
N GLY A 87 -13.09 -13.08 6.32
CA GLY A 87 -12.51 -11.80 6.73
C GLY A 87 -13.52 -10.95 7.52
N GLU A 88 -13.49 -9.63 7.29
CA GLU A 88 -14.36 -8.68 7.99
C GLU A 88 -15.86 -8.99 7.86
N ARG A 89 -16.28 -9.55 6.71
CA ARG A 89 -17.68 -9.92 6.49
C ARG A 89 -18.16 -10.94 7.52
N ALA A 90 -17.31 -11.90 7.91
CA ALA A 90 -17.64 -12.93 8.89
C ALA A 90 -17.94 -12.31 10.27
N TYR A 91 -17.17 -11.30 10.67
CA TYR A 91 -17.40 -10.58 11.93
C TYR A 91 -18.76 -9.88 11.93
N PHE A 92 -19.11 -9.19 10.85
CA PHE A 92 -20.43 -8.55 10.71
C PHE A 92 -21.58 -9.56 10.63
N LEU A 93 -21.33 -10.78 10.18
CA LEU A 93 -22.34 -11.85 10.12
C LEU A 93 -22.63 -12.46 11.50
N VAL A 94 -21.64 -12.47 12.40
CA VAL A 94 -21.79 -12.94 13.78
C VAL A 94 -22.37 -11.86 14.68
N ALA A 95 -21.91 -10.61 14.52
CA ALA A 95 -22.38 -9.48 15.34
C ALA A 95 -23.74 -8.93 14.89
N PHE A 96 -24.08 -9.03 13.60
CA PHE A 96 -25.31 -8.47 13.03
C PHE A 96 -26.02 -9.47 12.10
N ASN A 97 -27.25 -9.12 11.70
CA ASN A 97 -28.01 -9.91 10.75
C ASN A 97 -27.38 -9.95 9.35
N LYS A 98 -27.67 -11.01 8.59
CA LYS A 98 -27.22 -11.22 7.20
C LYS A 98 -27.42 -10.02 6.27
N LYS A 99 -28.53 -9.28 6.44
CA LYS A 99 -28.84 -8.07 5.65
C LYS A 99 -27.79 -6.97 5.85
N PHE A 100 -27.41 -6.69 7.10
CA PHE A 100 -26.41 -5.67 7.43
C PHE A 100 -25.01 -6.06 6.94
N SER A 101 -24.63 -7.34 7.05
CA SER A 101 -23.35 -7.83 6.54
C SER A 101 -23.21 -7.63 5.02
N ILE A 102 -24.28 -7.83 4.23
CA ILE A 102 -24.27 -7.58 2.78
C ILE A 102 -24.14 -6.08 2.48
N SER A 103 -24.90 -5.23 3.19
CA SER A 103 -24.81 -3.78 3.03
C SER A 103 -23.41 -3.24 3.38
N TYR A 104 -22.78 -3.76 4.43
CA TYR A 104 -21.40 -3.41 4.79
C TYR A 104 -20.43 -3.73 3.64
N VAL A 105 -20.46 -4.96 3.13
CA VAL A 105 -19.56 -5.38 2.05
C VAL A 105 -19.79 -4.55 0.79
N PHE A 106 -21.04 -4.22 0.48
CA PHE A 106 -21.36 -3.35 -0.65
C PHE A 106 -20.74 -1.96 -0.48
N LEU A 107 -20.95 -1.30 0.66
CA LEU A 107 -20.38 0.02 0.94
C LEU A 107 -18.85 -0.02 0.97
N TYR A 108 -18.27 -1.05 1.58
CA TYR A 108 -16.83 -1.22 1.66
C TYR A 108 -16.18 -1.35 0.28
N ILE A 109 -16.77 -2.13 -0.63
CA ILE A 109 -16.26 -2.28 -1.99
C ILE A 109 -16.46 -0.99 -2.81
N PHE A 110 -17.66 -0.40 -2.78
CA PHE A 110 -17.96 0.75 -3.62
C PHE A 110 -17.28 2.03 -3.16
N ILE A 111 -17.14 2.23 -1.85
CA ILE A 111 -16.60 3.46 -1.27
C ILE A 111 -15.13 3.26 -0.95
N VAL A 112 -14.81 2.39 0.03
CA VAL A 112 -13.46 2.29 0.59
C VAL A 112 -12.46 1.78 -0.45
N LYS A 113 -12.78 0.68 -1.16
CA LYS A 113 -11.86 0.13 -2.17
C LYS A 113 -11.70 1.03 -3.39
N SER A 114 -12.79 1.63 -3.88
CA SER A 114 -12.73 2.56 -5.02
C SER A 114 -11.90 3.80 -4.70
N ILE A 115 -12.10 4.42 -3.54
CA ILE A 115 -11.32 5.60 -3.11
C ILE A 115 -9.83 5.24 -3.02
N THR A 116 -9.51 4.09 -2.43
CA THR A 116 -8.12 3.63 -2.31
C THR A 116 -7.46 3.47 -3.69
N LEU A 117 -8.16 2.83 -4.64
CA LEU A 117 -7.65 2.66 -6.01
C LEU A 117 -7.49 4.01 -6.73
N ALA A 118 -8.45 4.92 -6.57
CA ALA A 118 -8.40 6.25 -7.16
C ALA A 118 -7.21 7.08 -6.61
N ALA A 119 -7.00 7.07 -5.29
CA ALA A 119 -5.88 7.77 -4.66
C ALA A 119 -4.52 7.25 -5.18
N LEU A 120 -4.36 5.93 -5.30
CA LEU A 120 -3.15 5.32 -5.83
C LEU A 120 -2.92 5.67 -7.31
N ALA A 121 -3.97 5.72 -8.11
CA ALA A 121 -3.89 6.09 -9.52
C ALA A 121 -3.50 7.55 -9.72
N VAL A 122 -4.15 8.47 -9.00
CA VAL A 122 -3.83 9.90 -9.03
C VAL A 122 -2.40 10.13 -8.59
N THR A 123 -1.97 9.46 -7.52
CA THR A 123 -0.58 9.56 -7.07
C THR A 123 0.40 9.09 -8.15
N THR A 124 0.15 7.93 -8.76
CA THR A 124 1.00 7.42 -9.85
C THR A 124 1.03 8.41 -11.02
N GLY A 125 -0.11 9.00 -11.36
CA GLY A 125 -0.21 10.05 -12.37
C GLY A 125 0.61 11.28 -12.03
N SER A 126 0.58 11.73 -10.77
CA SER A 126 1.32 12.92 -10.32
C SER A 126 2.84 12.70 -10.31
N TYR A 127 3.31 11.51 -9.96
CA TYR A 127 4.73 11.17 -10.06
C TYR A 127 5.17 11.08 -11.51
N MET A 128 4.34 10.51 -12.40
CA MET A 128 4.67 10.41 -13.81
C MET A 128 4.69 11.78 -14.48
N SER A 129 3.69 12.64 -14.22
CA SER A 129 3.62 13.98 -14.78
C SER A 129 4.78 14.84 -14.31
N GLY A 130 5.20 14.73 -13.04
CA GLY A 130 6.34 15.49 -12.51
C GLY A 130 7.69 15.12 -13.14
N ILE A 131 7.80 13.96 -13.79
CA ILE A 131 9.00 13.57 -14.55
C ILE A 131 9.02 14.21 -15.94
N PHE A 132 7.87 14.27 -16.62
CA PHE A 132 7.78 14.70 -18.03
C PHE A 132 7.42 16.18 -18.22
N PHE A 133 6.71 16.78 -17.26
CA PHE A 133 6.17 18.13 -17.37
C PHE A 133 6.45 18.91 -16.08
N GLN A 134 7.14 20.04 -16.21
CA GLN A 134 7.46 20.92 -15.07
C GLN A 134 6.51 22.12 -14.97
N ASP A 135 5.68 22.36 -16.00
CA ASP A 135 4.73 23.47 -16.02
C ASP A 135 3.46 23.14 -15.19
N PRO A 136 3.10 23.98 -14.19
CA PRO A 136 1.97 23.71 -13.31
C PRO A 136 0.60 23.62 -14.02
N SER A 137 0.43 24.36 -15.12
CA SER A 137 -0.84 24.45 -15.85
C SER A 137 -1.14 23.20 -16.68
N THR A 138 -0.13 22.49 -17.17
CA THR A 138 -0.28 21.26 -17.95
C THR A 138 -0.30 20.03 -17.05
N MET A 139 0.33 20.11 -15.87
CA MET A 139 0.51 18.98 -14.95
C MET A 139 -0.81 18.35 -14.46
N ASP A 140 -1.86 19.14 -14.18
CA ASP A 140 -3.14 18.60 -13.68
C ASP A 140 -3.86 17.75 -14.73
N LEU A 141 -3.85 18.20 -15.99
CA LEU A 141 -4.46 17.46 -17.10
C LEU A 141 -3.70 16.15 -17.37
N PHE A 142 -2.37 16.20 -17.42
CA PHE A 142 -1.55 15.00 -17.62
C PHE A 142 -1.62 14.02 -16.44
N THR A 143 -1.70 14.52 -15.20
CA THR A 143 -1.91 13.68 -14.00
C THR A 143 -3.18 12.83 -14.15
N LYS A 144 -4.29 13.44 -14.56
CA LYS A 144 -5.58 12.74 -14.76
C LYS A 144 -5.48 11.71 -15.88
N ILE A 145 -4.82 12.03 -16.98
CA ILE A 145 -4.61 11.11 -18.11
C ILE A 145 -3.77 9.90 -17.68
N PHE A 146 -2.62 10.12 -17.05
CA PHE A 146 -1.76 9.03 -16.57
C PHE A 146 -2.46 8.18 -15.49
N ALA A 147 -3.24 8.80 -14.60
CA ALA A 147 -4.03 8.08 -13.61
C ALA A 147 -5.08 7.16 -14.28
N ALA A 148 -5.81 7.66 -15.29
CA ALA A 148 -6.79 6.88 -16.04
C ALA A 148 -6.14 5.72 -16.80
N ILE A 149 -5.01 5.98 -17.48
CA ILE A 149 -4.21 4.95 -18.17
C ILE A 149 -3.76 3.88 -17.18
N THR A 150 -3.24 4.27 -16.01
CA THR A 150 -2.77 3.35 -14.97
C THR A 150 -3.92 2.44 -14.48
N LEU A 151 -5.10 3.00 -14.20
CA LEU A 151 -6.27 2.20 -13.80
C LEU A 151 -6.69 1.23 -14.89
N PHE A 152 -6.72 1.68 -16.15
CA PHE A 152 -7.12 0.86 -17.27
C PHE A 152 -6.14 -0.30 -17.53
N LEU A 153 -4.83 -0.04 -17.46
CA LEU A 153 -3.80 -1.08 -17.52
C LEU A 153 -3.92 -2.08 -16.38
N CYS A 154 -4.08 -1.60 -15.14
CA CYS A 154 -4.30 -2.48 -13.99
C CYS A 154 -5.54 -3.34 -14.18
N PHE A 155 -6.64 -2.77 -14.69
CA PHE A 155 -7.86 -3.52 -14.98
C PHE A 155 -7.60 -4.63 -16.00
N ILE A 156 -6.95 -4.34 -17.13
CA ILE A 156 -6.61 -5.33 -18.16
C ILE A 156 -5.75 -6.46 -17.58
N ILE A 157 -4.70 -6.14 -16.82
CA ILE A 157 -3.80 -7.13 -16.22
C ILE A 157 -4.58 -8.04 -15.25
N ASN A 158 -5.46 -7.47 -14.43
CA ASN A 158 -6.29 -8.23 -13.50
C ASN A 158 -7.30 -9.13 -14.21
N CYS A 159 -7.88 -8.68 -15.33
CA CYS A 159 -8.79 -9.49 -16.15
C CYS A 159 -8.05 -10.62 -16.89
N TRP A 160 -6.85 -10.37 -17.39
CA TRP A 160 -6.09 -11.36 -18.16
C TRP A 160 -5.48 -12.44 -17.27
N SER A 161 -4.79 -12.05 -16.18
CA SER A 161 -4.20 -13.01 -15.26
C SER A 161 -3.99 -12.45 -13.87
N LYS A 162 -4.78 -12.94 -12.93
CA LYS A 162 -4.60 -12.67 -11.50
C LYS A 162 -3.24 -13.16 -10.99
N VAL A 163 -2.67 -14.20 -11.61
CA VAL A 163 -1.33 -14.72 -11.26
C VAL A 163 -0.25 -13.72 -11.63
N LEU A 164 -0.37 -13.06 -12.80
CA LEU A 164 0.58 -12.04 -13.22
C LEU A 164 0.47 -10.79 -12.33
N ALA A 165 -0.75 -10.34 -12.02
CA ALA A 165 -0.99 -9.24 -11.10
C ALA A 165 -0.37 -9.51 -9.72
N ASN A 166 -0.54 -10.73 -9.19
CA ASN A 166 0.03 -11.11 -7.90
C ASN A 166 1.56 -11.14 -7.92
N LYS A 167 2.17 -11.70 -8.98
CA LYS A 167 3.64 -11.69 -9.16
C LYS A 167 4.19 -10.26 -9.24
N ALA A 168 3.56 -9.39 -10.02
CA ALA A 168 3.95 -7.98 -10.12
C ALA A 168 3.86 -7.28 -8.76
N SER A 169 2.79 -7.53 -7.99
CA SER A 169 2.64 -6.96 -6.65
C SER A 169 3.76 -7.38 -5.70
N VAL A 170 4.16 -8.66 -5.71
CA VAL A 170 5.29 -9.14 -4.88
C VAL A 170 6.59 -8.44 -5.25
N ILE A 171 6.88 -8.32 -6.55
CA ILE A 171 8.09 -7.62 -7.04
C ILE A 171 8.08 -6.16 -6.57
N PHE A 172 6.94 -5.47 -6.68
CA PHE A 172 6.80 -4.09 -6.20
C PHE A 172 7.01 -3.96 -4.70
N THR A 173 6.51 -4.91 -3.90
CA THR A 173 6.74 -4.90 -2.44
C THR A 173 8.22 -5.06 -2.12
N VAL A 174 8.92 -5.99 -2.76
CA VAL A 174 10.37 -6.18 -2.55
C VAL A 174 11.16 -4.93 -2.94
N LEU A 175 10.84 -4.34 -4.10
CA LEU A 175 11.49 -3.12 -4.57
C LEU A 175 11.28 -1.95 -3.61
N LYS A 176 10.05 -1.77 -3.12
CA LYS A 176 9.71 -0.71 -2.14
C LYS A 176 10.45 -0.90 -0.82
N MET A 177 10.54 -2.14 -0.32
CA MET A 177 11.30 -2.46 0.89
C MET A 177 12.78 -2.14 0.72
N PHE A 178 13.36 -2.50 -0.42
CA PHE A 178 14.75 -2.16 -0.73
C PHE A 178 14.98 -0.64 -0.79
N ALA A 179 14.09 0.10 -1.46
CA ALA A 179 14.16 1.56 -1.53
C ALA A 179 14.12 2.21 -0.15
N LEU A 180 13.27 1.72 0.76
CA LEU A 180 13.21 2.23 2.13
C LEU A 180 14.51 1.97 2.91
N ILE A 181 15.08 0.78 2.80
CA ILE A 181 16.37 0.46 3.44
C ILE A 181 17.47 1.38 2.94
N LEU A 182 17.53 1.66 1.63
CA LEU A 182 18.48 2.61 1.06
C LEU A 182 18.29 4.03 1.62
N VAL A 183 17.05 4.53 1.65
CA VAL A 183 16.75 5.88 2.17
C VAL A 183 17.17 6.00 3.64
N ILE A 184 16.87 5.00 4.47
CA ILE A 184 17.27 4.98 5.88
C ILE A 184 18.80 4.96 6.01
N SER A 185 19.48 4.12 5.22
CA SER A 185 20.94 3.99 5.26
C SER A 185 21.65 5.29 4.86
N ILE A 186 21.16 5.95 3.81
CA ILE A 186 21.66 7.27 3.38
C ILE A 186 21.39 8.33 4.46
N GLY A 187 20.21 8.28 5.07
CA GLY A 187 19.83 9.14 6.19
C GLY A 187 20.82 9.05 7.35
N ILE A 188 21.08 7.84 7.83
CA ILE A 188 22.02 7.56 8.93
C ILE A 188 23.45 7.97 8.55
N TYR A 189 23.92 7.60 7.36
CA TYR A 189 25.25 7.96 6.88
C TYR A 189 25.46 9.49 6.85
N SER A 190 24.45 10.24 6.40
CA SER A 190 24.55 11.69 6.33
C SER A 190 24.46 12.36 7.71
N MET A 191 23.76 11.75 8.68
CA MET A 191 23.78 12.21 10.08
C MET A 191 25.16 11.95 10.71
N ALA A 192 25.72 10.76 10.50
CA ALA A 192 27.04 10.39 11.02
C ALA A 192 28.18 11.25 10.45
N THR A 193 28.05 11.73 9.21
CA THR A 193 29.05 12.59 8.56
C THR A 193 28.82 14.09 8.75
N ASN A 194 27.83 14.50 9.56
CA ASN A 194 27.46 15.90 9.83
C ASN A 194 27.27 16.77 8.56
N LYS A 195 27.04 16.15 7.40
CA LYS A 195 26.93 16.83 6.09
C LYS A 195 25.65 17.65 5.97
N TYR A 196 24.64 17.37 6.81
CA TYR A 196 23.39 18.14 6.87
C TYR A 196 23.58 19.58 7.36
N LEU A 197 24.54 19.83 8.26
CA LEU A 197 24.86 21.19 8.73
C LEU A 197 25.56 22.06 7.68
N ASN A 198 26.17 21.44 6.66
CA ASN A 198 26.99 22.14 5.66
C ASN A 198 26.33 22.28 4.28
N GLY A 199 25.07 21.88 4.08
CA GLY A 199 24.36 21.99 2.79
C GLY A 199 24.95 21.16 1.64
N LYS A 200 26.05 20.43 1.87
CA LYS A 200 26.82 19.71 0.85
C LYS A 200 26.07 18.54 0.22
N LEU A 201 25.12 17.93 0.95
CA LEU A 201 24.29 16.84 0.43
C LEU A 201 23.26 17.35 -0.60
N LEU A 202 22.68 18.53 -0.37
CA LEU A 202 21.76 19.19 -1.30
C LEU A 202 22.47 19.63 -2.59
N LEU A 203 23.70 20.11 -2.48
CA LEU A 203 24.54 20.46 -3.62
C LEU A 203 24.91 19.21 -4.44
N MET A 204 25.35 18.13 -3.77
CA MET A 204 25.68 16.86 -4.44
C MET A 204 24.47 16.24 -5.16
N TRP A 205 23.27 16.36 -4.57
CA TRP A 205 22.02 15.90 -5.20
C TRP A 205 21.60 16.79 -6.39
N LYS A 206 21.77 18.11 -6.29
CA LYS A 206 21.56 19.03 -7.42
C LYS A 206 22.53 18.74 -8.57
N ASP A 207 23.80 18.49 -8.27
CA ASP A 207 24.81 18.17 -9.28
C ASP A 207 24.50 16.84 -9.98
N LEU A 208 24.04 15.83 -9.24
CA LEU A 208 23.57 14.55 -9.80
C LEU A 208 22.33 14.71 -10.69
N MET A 209 21.39 15.59 -10.33
CA MET A 209 20.22 15.88 -11.16
C MET A 209 20.56 16.72 -12.41
N SER A 210 21.49 17.69 -12.30
CA SER A 210 21.95 18.48 -13.45
C SER A 210 22.77 17.67 -14.46
N LEU A 211 23.44 16.60 -14.01
CA LEU A 211 24.11 15.67 -14.92
C LEU A 211 23.10 14.86 -15.76
N ASN A 212 21.86 14.66 -15.28
CA ASN A 212 20.84 13.96 -16.05
C ASN A 212 20.28 14.82 -17.21
N SER A 213 20.32 16.15 -17.09
CA SER A 213 19.98 17.06 -18.21
C SER A 213 21.06 17.15 -19.29
N LEU A 214 22.29 16.65 -19.05
CA LEU A 214 23.36 16.56 -20.06
C LEU A 214 23.34 15.25 -20.86
N PHE A 215 22.59 14.23 -20.41
CA PHE A 215 22.37 12.98 -21.15
C PHE A 215 20.99 12.93 -21.84
N ALA A 216 20.18 14.00 -21.73
CA ALA A 216 18.86 14.13 -22.35
C ALA A 216 18.85 15.04 -23.60
N SER A 217 20.02 15.45 -24.10
CA SER A 217 20.22 16.11 -25.41
C SER A 217 20.91 15.18 -26.38
#